data_AF-A0A964Z647-F1
#
_entry.id   AF-A0A964Z647-F1
#
_cell.length_a   1.000
_cell.length_b   1.000
_cell.length_c   1.000
_cell.angle_alpha   90.00
_cell.angle_beta   90.00
_cell.angle_gamma   90.00
#
_symmetry.space_group_name_H-M   'P 1'
#
loop_
_entity.id
_entity.type
_entity.pdbx_description
1 polymer ?
#
loop_
_entity_poly.entity_id
_entity_poly.type
_entity_poly.pdbx_seq_one_letter_code
_entity_poly.pdbx_strand_id
1 'polypeptide(L)' 'LEQALRTVSHEVAYQHGFHEVEAVMRAGHAEAAIFIRPTSISEIRRTADEQMLMPPKSTFFTPKLRTGLVMRPLVV' A
#
# COMPACT_ATOMS: atom_id res chain seq x y z
N LEU A 1 2.10 6.43 -10.05
CA LEU A 1 2.73 7.55 -9.30
C LEU A 1 4.23 7.55 -9.48
N GLU A 2 4.93 6.50 -9.05
CA GLU A 2 6.40 6.38 -9.20
C GLU A 2 6.86 6.66 -10.63
N GLN A 3 6.20 6.09 -11.64
CA GLN A 3 6.48 6.37 -13.06
C GLN A 3 6.35 7.85 -13.43
N ALA A 4 5.33 8.52 -12.92
CA ALA A 4 5.04 9.92 -13.24
C ALA A 4 6.01 10.88 -12.57
N LEU A 5 6.57 10.50 -11.41
CA LEU A 5 7.50 11.33 -10.64
C LEU A 5 8.98 10.99 -10.89
N ARG A 6 9.32 10.05 -11.78
CA ARG A 6 10.70 9.55 -11.96
C ARG A 6 11.74 10.63 -12.28
N THR A 7 11.32 11.74 -12.89
CA THR A 7 12.22 12.83 -13.31
C THR A 7 12.39 13.92 -12.26
N VAL A 8 11.71 13.81 -11.12
CA VAL A 8 11.73 14.80 -10.04
C VAL A 8 12.41 14.18 -8.83
N SER A 9 13.20 14.95 -8.08
CA SER A 9 13.70 14.49 -6.78
C SER A 9 12.54 14.51 -5.78
N HIS A 10 12.24 13.36 -5.18
CA HIS A 10 11.12 13.22 -4.26
C HIS A 10 11.36 12.07 -3.29
N GLU A 11 10.74 12.17 -2.10
CA GLU A 11 10.62 11.07 -1.14
C GLU A 11 9.15 10.64 -1.07
N VAL A 12 8.90 9.33 -1.00
CA VAL A 12 7.55 8.77 -0.93
C VAL A 12 7.36 7.98 0.36
N ALA A 13 6.41 8.43 1.17
CA ALA A 13 5.90 7.69 2.32
C ALA A 13 4.45 7.26 2.08
N TYR A 14 4.01 6.22 2.79
CA TYR A 14 2.67 5.64 2.67
C TYR A 14 1.99 5.66 4.03
N GLN A 15 0.75 6.14 4.07
CA GLN A 15 -0.09 6.15 5.27
C GLN A 15 -1.43 5.48 5.02
N HIS A 16 -2.04 4.97 6.09
CA HIS A 16 -3.24 4.15 6.03
C HIS A 16 -4.47 5.00 6.34
N GLY A 17 -5.09 5.57 5.32
CA GLY A 17 -6.33 6.32 5.50
C GLY A 17 -6.14 7.83 5.61
N PHE A 18 -7.27 8.53 5.74
CA PHE A 18 -7.31 9.99 5.62
C PHE A 18 -6.73 10.70 6.85
N HIS A 19 -7.05 10.23 8.06
CA HIS A 19 -6.67 10.91 9.30
C HIS A 19 -5.15 10.88 9.54
N GLU A 20 -4.51 9.78 9.21
CA GLU A 20 -3.07 9.56 9.31
C GLU A 20 -2.33 10.48 8.33
N VAL A 21 -2.84 10.60 7.10
CA VAL A 21 -2.32 11.54 6.11
C VAL A 21 -2.50 12.98 6.58
N GLU A 22 -3.67 13.33 7.09
CA GLU A 22 -3.95 14.68 7.61
C GLU A 22 -2.97 15.05 8.74
N ALA A 23 -2.70 14.13 9.67
CA ALA A 23 -1.76 14.33 10.75
C ALA A 23 -0.33 14.59 10.24
N VAL A 24 0.13 13.82 9.25
CA VAL A 24 1.46 14.01 8.61
C VAL A 24 1.56 15.37 7.93
N MET A 25 0.51 15.77 7.19
CA MET A 25 0.47 17.07 6.52
C MET A 25 0.47 18.23 7.51
N ARG A 26 -0.33 18.14 8.59
CA ARG A 26 -0.38 19.16 9.65
C ARG A 26 0.92 19.30 10.42
N ALA A 27 1.66 18.21 10.58
CA ALA A 27 2.97 18.21 11.22
C ALA A 27 4.10 18.76 10.31
N GLY A 28 3.82 19.04 9.03
CA GLY A 28 4.81 19.56 8.09
C GLY A 28 5.81 18.50 7.60
N HIS A 29 5.51 17.21 7.78
CA HIS A 29 6.38 16.11 7.36
C HIS A 29 6.22 15.73 5.87
N ALA A 30 5.26 16.33 5.16
CA ALA A 30 5.06 16.13 3.72
C ALA A 30 4.50 17.41 3.07
N GLU A 31 4.86 17.63 1.81
CA GLU A 31 4.43 18.80 1.03
C GLU A 31 3.10 18.57 0.31
N ALA A 32 2.76 17.32 -0.01
CA ALA A 32 1.55 16.95 -0.72
C ALA A 32 1.06 15.54 -0.33
N ALA A 33 -0.24 15.33 -0.51
CA ALA A 33 -0.87 14.03 -0.34
C ALA A 33 -1.63 13.63 -1.61
N ILE A 34 -1.56 12.36 -1.97
CA ILE A 34 -2.24 11.80 -3.15
C ILE A 34 -3.15 10.66 -2.69
N PHE A 35 -4.45 10.84 -2.89
CA PHE A 35 -5.45 9.81 -2.65
C PHE A 35 -5.82 9.14 -3.97
N ILE A 36 -5.78 7.80 -3.97
CA ILE A 36 -6.13 6.98 -5.12
C ILE A 36 -7.42 6.23 -4.75
N ARG A 37 -8.31 6.05 -5.74
CA ARG A 37 -9.51 5.23 -5.51
C ARG A 37 -9.12 3.81 -5.10
N PRO A 38 -9.82 3.21 -4.13
CA PRO A 38 -9.54 1.84 -3.73
C PRO A 38 -9.81 0.89 -4.90
N THR A 39 -8.91 -0.07 -5.09
CA THR A 39 -9.11 -1.16 -6.06
C THR A 39 -10.26 -2.06 -5.59
N SER A 40 -11.23 -2.31 -6.45
CA SER A 40 -12.35 -3.21 -6.16
C SER A 40 -11.94 -4.69 -6.17
N ILE A 41 -12.72 -5.54 -5.49
CA ILE A 41 -12.50 -7.00 -5.51
C ILE A 41 -12.61 -7.57 -6.93
N SER A 42 -13.50 -7.03 -7.77
CA SER A 42 -13.64 -7.45 -9.17
C SER A 42 -12.39 -7.12 -9.99
N GLU A 43 -11.77 -5.95 -9.79
CA GLU A 43 -10.52 -5.59 -10.46
C GLU A 43 -9.34 -6.44 -9.99
N ILE A 44 -9.28 -6.73 -8.69
CA ILE A 44 -8.26 -7.64 -8.13
C ILE A 44 -8.37 -9.03 -8.75
N ARG A 45 -9.59 -9.58 -8.79
CA ARG A 45 -9.85 -10.90 -9.38
C ARG A 45 -9.49 -10.92 -10.86
N ARG A 46 -9.96 -9.94 -11.63
CA ARG A 46 -9.66 -9.83 -13.05
C ARG A 46 -8.15 -9.77 -13.32
N THR A 47 -7.41 -8.97 -12.56
CA THR A 47 -5.94 -8.84 -12.72
C THR A 47 -5.23 -10.17 -12.43
N ALA A 48 -5.70 -10.92 -11.43
CA ALA A 48 -5.17 -12.24 -11.10
C ALA A 48 -5.47 -13.27 -12.21
N ASP A 49 -6.71 -13.29 -12.72
CA ASP A 49 -7.15 -14.17 -13.80
C ASP A 49 -6.36 -13.90 -15.10
N GLU A 50 -6.00 -12.64 -15.36
CA GLU A 50 -5.17 -12.19 -16.49
C GLU A 50 -3.65 -12.40 -16.25
N GLN A 51 -3.25 -12.98 -15.10
CA GLN A 51 -1.85 -13.20 -14.71
C GLN A 51 -0.99 -11.93 -14.73
N MET A 52 -1.60 -10.78 -14.46
CA MET A 52 -0.91 -9.48 -14.43
C MET A 52 -0.51 -9.07 -13.01
N LEU A 53 0.39 -8.10 -12.93
CA LEU A 53 0.82 -7.52 -11.66
C LEU A 53 -0.01 -6.28 -11.33
N MET A 54 -0.46 -6.21 -10.08
CA MET A 54 -1.04 -4.98 -9.52
C MET A 54 0.07 -3.94 -9.28
N PRO A 55 -0.21 -2.63 -9.46
CA PRO A 55 0.72 -1.59 -9.06
C PRO A 55 1.08 -1.70 -7.57
N PRO A 56 2.31 -1.33 -7.17
CA PRO A 56 2.73 -1.40 -5.77
C PRO A 56 1.79 -0.56 -4.89
N LYS A 57 1.47 -1.11 -3.71
CA LYS A 57 0.64 -0.46 -2.66
C LYS A 57 -0.78 -0.05 -3.12
N SER A 58 -1.32 -0.65 -4.19
CA SER A 58 -2.67 -0.41 -4.71
C SER A 58 -3.81 -1.09 -3.93
N THR A 59 -3.47 -2.03 -3.02
CA THR A 59 -4.44 -2.78 -2.20
C THR A 59 -4.01 -2.82 -0.74
N PHE A 60 -4.96 -2.65 0.18
CA PHE A 60 -4.76 -2.82 1.61
C PHE A 60 -5.76 -3.84 2.17
N PHE A 61 -5.27 -5.00 2.62
CA PHE A 61 -6.08 -6.05 3.23
C PHE A 61 -5.93 -6.01 4.75
N THR A 62 -7.05 -5.95 5.47
CA THR A 62 -7.10 -6.10 6.93
C THR A 62 -8.25 -7.02 7.34
N PRO A 63 -8.01 -8.04 8.20
CA PRO A 63 -6.69 -8.50 8.63
C PRO A 63 -5.91 -9.09 7.46
N LYS A 64 -4.57 -9.01 7.52
CA LYS A 64 -3.72 -9.72 6.57
C LYS A 64 -4.00 -11.23 6.72
N LEU A 65 -4.07 -11.93 5.60
CA LEU A 65 -4.21 -13.40 5.61
C LEU A 65 -3.08 -13.97 6.46
N ARG A 66 -3.43 -14.83 7.42
CA ARG A 66 -2.44 -15.53 8.25
C ARG A 66 -1.76 -16.59 7.37
N THR A 67 -0.69 -16.20 6.69
CA THR A 67 0.10 -17.10 5.84
C THR A 67 1.52 -17.17 6.39
N GLY A 68 2.10 -18.38 6.45
CA GLY A 68 3.53 -18.56 6.76
C GLY A 68 3.95 -18.37 8.22
N LEU A 69 3.02 -18.32 9.18
CA LEU A 69 3.39 -18.39 10.60
C LEU A 69 3.75 -19.85 10.94
N VAL A 70 5.05 -20.16 10.94
CA VAL A 70 5.58 -21.46 11.36
C VAL A 70 6.24 -21.28 12.73
N MET A 71 5.72 -21.95 13.77
CA MET A 71 6.36 -21.98 15.09
C MET A 71 7.31 -23.18 15.14
N ARG A 72 8.60 -22.95 15.38
CA ARG A 72 9.57 -24.03 15.67
C ARG A 72 9.55 -24.28 17.18
N PRO A 73 9.18 -25.47 17.66
CA PRO A 73 9.30 -25.80 19.08
C PRO A 73 10.76 -25.65 19.53
N LEU A 74 10.98 -24.97 20.65
CA LEU A 74 12.26 -25.05 21.35
C LEU A 74 12.25 -26.38 22.10
N VAL A 75 13.08 -27.32 21.66
CA VAL A 75 13.36 -28.51 22.45
C VAL A 75 14.17 -28.03 23.65
N VAL A 76 13.54 -28.06 24.84
CA VAL A 76 14.21 -27.90 26.14
C VAL A 76 14.62 -29.28 26.61
#